data_AF-A0A3D2FQ80-F1
#
_entry.id   AF-A0A3D2FQ80-F1
#
_cell.length_a   1.000
_cell.length_b   1.000
_cell.length_c   1.000
_cell.angle_alpha   90.00
_cell.angle_beta   90.00
_cell.angle_gamma   90.00
#
_symmetry.space_group_name_H-M   'P 1'
#
loop_
_entity.id
_entity.type
_entity.pdbx_description
1 polymer ?
#
loop_
_entity_poly.entity_id
_entity_poly.type
_entity_poly.pdbx_seq_one_letter_code
_entity_poly.pdbx_strand_id
1 'polypeptide(L)'
;MNGKQKIALWAGLVNLAVMLLFPPFDSFSFTDTKSLVFAGFQFAFSGESNEIINQDVLFLEIVVLLVNVGVAWLLLRDTRNMLIAERRLNYQNAILLMIAANLTIILLFPPFEYFYAITNAVLPTFQGFYFIFSAGPALTIVTPILYLEVMFVLFNGAVLWLLFRKKKQKMLTPKEAMELMREIRRKG
;
A
#
# COMPACT_ATOMS: atom_id res chain seq x y z
N MET A 1 3.09 -8.68 21.82
CA MET A 1 2.96 -8.48 20.36
C MET A 1 3.37 -9.77 19.66
N ASN A 2 2.51 -10.33 18.81
CA ASN A 2 2.81 -11.60 18.10
C ASN A 2 3.88 -11.38 17.01
N GLY A 3 4.64 -12.41 16.63
CA GLY A 3 5.62 -12.34 15.54
C GLY A 3 5.01 -11.85 14.22
N LYS A 4 3.73 -12.15 13.98
CA LYS A 4 2.99 -11.66 12.80
C LYS A 4 2.76 -10.15 12.82
N GLN A 5 2.43 -9.60 13.99
CA GLN A 5 2.30 -8.16 14.19
C GLN A 5 3.66 -7.44 14.05
N LYS A 6 4.75 -8.09 14.49
CA LYS A 6 6.11 -7.58 14.24
C LYS A 6 6.42 -7.50 12.75
N ILE A 7 6.03 -8.51 11.96
CA ILE A 7 6.23 -8.50 10.50
C ILE A 7 5.46 -7.34 9.85
N ALA A 8 4.20 -7.12 10.22
CA ALA A 8 3.42 -6.01 9.69
C ALA A 8 4.02 -4.64 10.04
N LEU A 9 4.53 -4.46 11.26
CA LEU A 9 5.22 -3.24 11.66
C LEU A 9 6.54 -3.04 10.90
N TRP A 10 7.33 -4.10 10.72
CA TRP A 10 8.55 -4.03 9.91
C TRP A 10 8.27 -3.70 8.46
N ALA A 11 7.24 -4.32 7.86
CA ALA A 11 6.81 -4.00 6.50
C ALA A 11 6.34 -2.55 6.37
N GLY A 12 5.61 -2.04 7.39
CA GLY A 12 5.22 -0.65 7.49
C GLY A 12 6.41 0.30 7.59
N LEU A 13 7.38 -0.03 8.44
CA LEU A 13 8.58 0.78 8.66
C LEU A 13 9.46 0.85 7.41
N VAL A 14 9.58 -0.26 6.67
CA VAL A 14 10.27 -0.30 5.38
C VAL A 14 9.55 0.58 4.35
N ASN A 15 8.22 0.50 4.25
CA ASN A 15 7.46 1.37 3.35
C ASN A 15 7.63 2.85 3.71
N LEU A 16 7.60 3.19 5.00
CA LEU A 16 7.82 4.56 5.47
C LEU A 16 9.21 5.04 5.06
N ALA A 17 10.24 4.20 5.22
CA ALA A 17 11.59 4.53 4.78
C ALA A 17 11.67 4.75 3.27
N VAL A 18 10.96 3.95 2.46
CA VAL A 18 10.88 4.15 1.00
C VAL A 18 10.20 5.47 0.66
N MET A 19 9.06 5.80 1.28
CA MET A 19 8.36 7.07 1.06
C MET A 19 9.22 8.29 1.43
N LEU A 20 10.03 8.17 2.49
CA LEU A 20 10.94 9.25 2.90
C LEU A 20 12.21 9.33 2.04
N LEU A 21 12.66 8.21 1.47
CA LEU A 21 13.79 8.17 0.55
C LEU A 21 13.40 8.59 -0.88
N PHE A 22 12.16 8.35 -1.26
CA PHE A 22 11.60 8.70 -2.56
C PHE A 22 10.33 9.54 -2.37
N PRO A 23 10.41 10.76 -1.83
CA PRO A 23 9.23 11.57 -1.62
C PRO A 23 8.70 12.10 -2.96
N PRO A 24 7.41 12.48 -3.00
CA PRO A 24 6.82 13.17 -4.14
C PRO A 24 7.39 14.59 -4.24
N PHE A 25 7.79 15.00 -5.44
CA PHE A 25 8.26 16.34 -5.76
C PHE A 25 7.30 17.05 -6.72
N ASP A 26 7.17 18.35 -6.53
CA ASP A 26 6.68 19.29 -7.53
C ASP A 26 7.86 20.07 -8.11
N SER A 27 7.81 20.36 -9.40
CA SER A 27 8.79 21.20 -10.11
C SER A 27 8.14 22.50 -10.56
N PHE A 28 8.94 23.58 -10.62
CA PHE A 28 8.50 24.80 -11.29
C PHE A 28 8.47 24.59 -12.80
N SER A 29 7.38 25.01 -13.43
CA SER A 29 7.34 25.00 -14.90
C SER A 29 8.34 25.97 -15.50
N PHE A 30 8.98 25.56 -16.60
CA PHE A 30 9.88 26.40 -17.39
C PHE A 30 9.21 27.65 -17.98
N THR A 31 7.88 27.64 -18.11
CA THR A 31 7.09 28.73 -18.72
C THR A 31 6.41 29.65 -17.71
N ASP A 32 6.21 29.23 -16.47
CA ASP A 32 5.65 30.06 -15.40
C ASP A 32 6.20 29.63 -14.02
N THR A 33 7.02 30.49 -13.41
CA THR A 33 7.63 30.25 -12.10
C THR A 33 6.64 30.30 -10.93
N LYS A 34 5.35 30.54 -11.18
CA LYS A 34 4.32 30.66 -10.14
C LYS A 34 3.50 29.40 -9.90
N SER A 35 3.57 28.40 -10.78
CA SER A 35 2.79 27.16 -10.64
C SER A 35 3.71 25.95 -10.44
N LEU A 36 3.44 25.20 -9.38
CA LEU A 36 4.06 23.92 -9.08
C LEU A 36 3.33 22.80 -9.86
N VAL A 37 4.10 22.01 -10.60
CA VAL A 37 3.62 20.85 -11.38
C VAL A 37 4.22 19.60 -10.78
N PHE A 38 3.40 18.57 -10.56
CA PHE A 38 3.87 17.30 -10.01
C PHE A 38 4.95 16.67 -10.90
N ALA A 39 6.15 16.51 -10.36
CA ALA A 39 7.34 16.02 -11.05
C ALA A 39 7.59 14.52 -10.84
N GLY A 40 6.83 13.88 -9.93
CA GLY A 40 6.98 12.45 -9.63
C GLY A 40 7.74 12.19 -8.34
N PHE A 41 8.16 10.94 -8.16
CA PHE A 41 8.93 10.49 -7.00
C PHE A 41 10.40 10.42 -7.35
N GLN A 42 11.21 11.14 -6.58
CA GLN A 42 12.65 11.21 -6.80
C GLN A 42 13.40 10.93 -5.51
N PHE A 43 14.68 10.60 -5.63
CA PHE A 43 15.49 10.34 -4.46
C PHE A 43 15.65 11.63 -3.63
N ALA A 44 15.39 11.56 -2.33
CA ALA A 44 15.34 12.74 -1.45
C ALA A 44 16.64 13.58 -1.47
N PHE A 45 17.77 12.97 -1.81
CA PHE A 45 19.08 13.62 -1.86
C PHE A 45 19.54 13.98 -3.28
N SER A 46 18.73 13.75 -4.31
CA SER A 46 19.04 14.14 -5.69
C SER A 46 18.45 15.50 -6.08
N GLY A 47 17.87 16.24 -5.12
CA GLY A 47 17.05 17.42 -5.38
C GLY A 47 17.70 18.41 -6.34
N GLU A 48 17.08 18.59 -7.50
CA GLU A 48 17.44 19.63 -8.45
C GLU A 48 17.00 21.01 -7.90
N SER A 49 17.65 22.09 -8.34
CA SER A 49 17.46 23.44 -7.75
C SER A 49 16.04 23.99 -7.83
N ASN A 50 15.16 23.35 -8.62
CA ASN A 50 13.83 23.84 -8.99
C ASN A 50 12.71 22.89 -8.54
N GLU A 51 12.99 22.00 -7.59
CA GLU A 51 12.05 21.01 -7.09
C GLU A 51 11.77 21.20 -5.60
N ILE A 52 10.50 21.04 -5.23
CA ILE A 52 10.02 21.16 -3.85
C ILE A 52 9.25 19.89 -3.50
N ILE A 53 9.45 19.35 -2.30
CA ILE A 53 8.67 18.19 -1.84
C ILE A 53 7.20 18.58 -1.76
N ASN A 54 6.35 17.80 -2.43
CA ASN A 54 4.90 17.92 -2.31
C ASN A 54 4.47 17.38 -0.95
N GLN A 55 4.39 18.28 0.04
CA GLN A 55 4.07 17.90 1.42
C GLN A 55 2.66 17.31 1.56
N ASP A 56 1.72 17.74 0.72
CA ASP A 56 0.34 17.26 0.78
C ASP A 56 0.24 15.80 0.34
N VAL A 57 0.89 15.45 -0.78
CA VAL A 57 0.98 14.06 -1.25
C VAL A 57 1.74 13.21 -0.24
N LEU A 58 2.92 13.66 0.21
CA LEU A 58 3.74 12.91 1.16
C LEU A 58 2.99 12.65 2.47
N PHE A 59 2.30 13.67 3.00
CA PHE A 59 1.49 13.54 4.21
C PHE A 59 0.41 12.48 4.03
N LEU A 60 -0.31 12.53 2.91
CA LEU A 60 -1.40 11.60 2.62
C LEU A 60 -0.90 10.16 2.49
N GLU A 61 0.22 9.95 1.80
CA GLU A 61 0.87 8.64 1.69
C GLU A 61 1.23 8.05 3.05
N ILE A 62 1.83 8.88 3.92
CA ILE A 62 2.18 8.47 5.28
C ILE A 62 0.93 8.09 6.07
N VAL A 63 -0.13 8.91 6.01
CA VAL A 63 -1.39 8.63 6.72
C VAL A 63 -2.01 7.32 6.22
N VAL A 64 -2.10 7.11 4.91
CA VAL A 64 -2.63 5.89 4.30
C VAL A 64 -1.80 4.67 4.73
N LEU A 65 -0.47 4.78 4.72
CA LEU A 65 0.43 3.74 5.19
C LEU A 65 0.16 3.41 6.67
N LEU A 66 0.07 4.41 7.54
CA LEU A 66 -0.17 4.22 8.98
C LEU A 66 -1.52 3.55 9.24
N VAL A 67 -2.57 3.95 8.54
CA VAL A 67 -3.89 3.31 8.60
C VAL A 67 -3.78 1.84 8.17
N ASN A 68 -3.09 1.56 7.06
CA ASN A 68 -2.92 0.20 6.55
C ASN A 68 -2.14 -0.70 7.52
N VAL A 69 -1.05 -0.19 8.07
CA VAL A 69 -0.26 -0.90 9.08
C VAL A 69 -1.09 -1.13 10.34
N GLY A 70 -1.88 -0.15 10.77
CA GLY A 70 -2.79 -0.26 11.91
C GLY A 70 -3.86 -1.34 11.70
N VAL A 71 -4.53 -1.34 10.55
CA VAL A 71 -5.54 -2.34 10.17
C VAL A 71 -4.90 -3.74 10.10
N ALA A 72 -3.77 -3.87 9.40
CA ALA A 72 -3.03 -5.13 9.33
C ALA A 72 -2.63 -5.63 10.73
N TRP A 73 -2.13 -4.74 11.59
CA TRP A 73 -1.74 -5.07 12.96
C TRP A 73 -2.92 -5.53 13.81
N LEU A 74 -4.10 -4.92 13.65
CA LEU A 74 -5.34 -5.34 14.31
C LEU A 74 -5.84 -6.69 13.79
N LEU A 75 -5.84 -6.90 12.48
CA LEU A 75 -6.26 -8.17 11.85
C LEU A 75 -5.32 -9.34 12.18
N LEU A 76 -4.04 -9.05 12.41
CA LEU A 76 -3.03 -10.03 12.80
C LEU A 76 -2.97 -10.28 14.32
N ARG A 77 -3.84 -9.63 15.10
CA ARG A 77 -3.95 -9.88 16.54
C ARG A 77 -4.40 -11.33 16.76
N ASP A 78 -3.67 -12.03 17.62
CA ASP A 78 -3.99 -13.42 17.96
C ASP A 78 -5.24 -13.42 18.85
N THR A 79 -6.42 -13.57 18.24
CA THR A 79 -7.71 -13.68 18.94
C THR A 79 -7.87 -15.09 19.50
N ARG A 80 -7.01 -15.48 20.46
CA ARG A 80 -7.26 -16.70 21.24
C ARG A 80 -8.49 -16.59 22.14
N ASN A 81 -9.00 -15.38 22.39
CA ASN A 81 -10.07 -15.13 23.37
C ASN A 81 -11.31 -14.41 22.82
N MET A 82 -11.54 -14.34 21.50
CA MET A 82 -12.82 -13.84 20.98
C MET A 82 -13.75 -15.02 20.71
N LEU A 83 -14.55 -15.30 21.73
CA LEU A 83 -15.65 -16.26 21.82
C LEU A 83 -16.28 -16.67 20.47
N ILE A 84 -16.36 -17.98 20.28
CA ILE A 84 -17.47 -18.69 19.60
C ILE A 84 -17.97 -18.00 18.32
N ALA A 85 -17.17 -18.03 17.27
CA ALA A 85 -17.67 -18.00 15.91
C ALA A 85 -16.70 -18.78 15.02
N GLU A 86 -17.19 -19.81 14.36
CA GLU A 86 -16.45 -20.66 13.42
C GLU A 86 -16.05 -19.92 12.13
N ARG A 87 -15.25 -18.86 12.25
CA ARG A 87 -14.55 -18.27 11.11
C ARG A 87 -13.11 -18.04 11.50
N ARG A 88 -12.30 -19.09 11.37
CA ARG A 88 -10.85 -18.95 11.17
C ARG A 88 -10.65 -18.20 9.85
N LEU A 89 -10.77 -16.87 9.86
CA LEU A 89 -10.35 -16.03 8.74
C LEU A 89 -8.89 -16.38 8.46
N ASN A 90 -8.67 -17.02 7.32
CA ASN A 90 -7.34 -17.34 6.87
C ASN A 90 -6.59 -16.02 6.72
N TYR A 91 -5.38 -15.88 7.26
CA TYR A 91 -4.63 -14.62 7.18
C TYR A 91 -4.48 -14.12 5.73
N GLN A 92 -4.39 -15.05 4.78
CA GLN A 92 -4.45 -14.74 3.36
C GLN A 92 -5.76 -14.05 2.94
N ASN A 93 -6.91 -14.49 3.45
CA ASN A 93 -8.20 -13.86 3.16
C ASN A 93 -8.28 -12.47 3.80
N ALA A 94 -7.71 -12.28 4.99
CA ALA A 94 -7.64 -10.97 5.63
C ALA A 94 -6.76 -9.99 4.83
N ILE A 95 -5.63 -10.47 4.30
CA ILE A 95 -4.75 -9.68 3.42
C ILE A 95 -5.46 -9.34 2.10
N LEU A 96 -6.16 -10.30 1.49
CA LEU A 96 -6.95 -10.04 0.28
C LEU A 96 -8.05 -9.01 0.53
N LEU A 97 -8.73 -9.08 1.68
CA LEU A 97 -9.75 -8.11 2.06
C LEU A 97 -9.12 -6.71 2.26
N MET A 98 -7.94 -6.64 2.87
CA MET A 98 -7.19 -5.39 3.03
C MET A 98 -6.79 -4.78 1.67
N ILE A 99 -6.31 -5.60 0.73
CA ILE A 99 -5.99 -5.16 -0.64
C ILE A 99 -7.25 -4.64 -1.32
N ALA A 100 -8.37 -5.38 -1.25
CA ALA A 100 -9.62 -4.98 -1.86
C ALA A 100 -10.17 -3.67 -1.28
N ALA A 101 -10.06 -3.47 0.04
CA ALA A 101 -10.44 -2.23 0.69
C ALA A 101 -9.56 -1.05 0.21
N ASN A 102 -8.24 -1.25 0.11
CA ASN A 102 -7.32 -0.22 -0.38
C ASN A 102 -7.61 0.18 -1.82
N LEU A 103 -7.76 -0.80 -2.72
CA LEU A 103 -8.09 -0.53 -4.11
C LEU A 103 -9.43 0.19 -4.22
N THR A 104 -10.42 -0.19 -3.40
CA THR A 104 -11.71 0.53 -3.36
C THR A 104 -11.50 2.00 -2.97
N ILE A 105 -10.69 2.30 -1.95
CA ILE A 105 -10.43 3.69 -1.53
C ILE A 105 -9.73 4.47 -2.63
N ILE A 106 -8.66 3.92 -3.22
CA ILE A 106 -7.90 4.56 -4.31
C ILE A 106 -8.80 4.87 -5.51
N LEU A 107 -9.70 3.94 -5.87
CA LEU A 107 -10.63 4.14 -6.97
C LEU A 107 -11.77 5.11 -6.64
N LEU A 108 -12.19 5.18 -5.38
CA LEU A 108 -13.19 6.14 -4.93
C LEU A 108 -12.62 7.54 -4.76
N PHE A 109 -11.33 7.66 -4.43
CA PHE A 109 -10.63 8.92 -4.21
C PHE A 109 -9.37 8.98 -5.08
N PRO A 110 -9.50 9.05 -6.42
CA PRO A 110 -8.32 9.12 -7.26
C PRO A 110 -7.62 10.49 -7.15
N PRO A 111 -6.34 10.57 -7.50
CA PRO A 111 -5.59 11.81 -7.57
C PRO A 111 -6.12 12.67 -8.72
N PHE A 112 -6.42 13.95 -8.47
CA PHE A 112 -6.89 14.89 -9.46
C PHE A 112 -5.94 16.08 -9.64
N GLU A 113 -5.93 16.62 -10.85
CA GLU A 113 -5.33 17.90 -11.23
C GLU A 113 -6.39 18.82 -11.85
N TYR A 114 -6.14 20.12 -11.87
CA TYR A 114 -7.03 21.09 -12.50
C TYR A 114 -6.65 21.32 -13.97
N PHE A 115 -7.63 21.27 -14.88
CA PHE A 115 -7.46 21.60 -16.28
C PHE A 115 -8.41 22.74 -16.68
N TYR A 116 -7.89 23.97 -16.87
CA TYR A 116 -8.66 25.10 -17.39
C TYR A 116 -8.00 25.69 -18.63
N ALA A 117 -8.68 25.58 -19.76
CA ALA A 117 -8.27 26.19 -21.02
C ALA A 117 -8.80 27.63 -21.12
N ILE A 118 -8.23 28.56 -20.35
CA ILE A 118 -8.47 29.99 -20.56
C ILE A 118 -7.11 30.71 -20.68
N THR A 119 -6.67 30.84 -21.93
CA THR A 119 -5.64 31.76 -22.45
C THR A 119 -4.25 31.75 -21.78
N ASN A 120 -3.29 31.14 -22.49
CA ASN A 120 -1.86 31.46 -22.57
C ASN A 120 -0.82 31.00 -21.52
N ALA A 121 -1.13 30.06 -20.63
CA ALA A 121 -0.17 29.08 -20.10
C ALA A 121 -0.93 28.16 -19.14
N VAL A 122 -1.40 27.01 -19.64
CA VAL A 122 -2.09 26.02 -18.81
C VAL A 122 -1.06 25.00 -18.37
N LEU A 123 -0.76 24.98 -17.07
CA LEU A 123 0.11 23.98 -16.47
C LEU A 123 -0.74 23.15 -15.51
N PRO A 124 -0.75 21.81 -15.65
CA PRO A 124 -1.50 20.95 -14.76
C PRO A 124 -0.99 21.10 -13.32
N THR A 125 -1.86 21.55 -12.42
CA THR A 125 -1.56 21.64 -10.98
C THR A 125 -2.28 20.53 -10.25
N PHE A 126 -1.54 19.70 -9.51
CA PHE A 126 -2.12 18.69 -8.65
C PHE A 126 -3.01 19.35 -7.58
N GLN A 127 -4.21 18.82 -7.39
CA GLN A 127 -5.22 19.38 -6.48
C GLN A 127 -5.48 18.47 -5.27
N GLY A 128 -5.01 17.23 -5.29
CA GLY A 128 -5.27 16.26 -4.22
C GLY A 128 -6.22 15.15 -4.65
N PHE A 129 -6.81 14.48 -3.66
CA PHE A 129 -7.67 13.31 -3.84
C PHE A 129 -9.10 13.70 -3.53
N TYR A 130 -9.99 13.51 -4.50
CA TYR A 130 -11.40 13.87 -4.37
C TYR A 130 -12.26 12.64 -4.59
N PHE A 131 -13.43 12.62 -3.97
CA PHE A 131 -14.39 11.55 -4.24
C PHE A 131 -14.83 11.60 -5.71
N ILE A 132 -14.68 10.49 -6.43
CA ILE A 132 -14.85 10.43 -7.88
C ILE A 132 -16.23 10.89 -8.35
N PHE A 133 -17.27 10.67 -7.55
CA PHE A 133 -18.65 11.07 -7.88
C PHE A 133 -18.98 12.53 -7.52
N SER A 134 -18.08 13.25 -6.83
CA SER A 134 -18.22 14.67 -6.52
C SER A 134 -17.17 15.54 -7.21
N ALA A 135 -16.34 14.95 -8.09
CA ALA A 135 -15.31 15.69 -8.81
C ALA A 135 -15.94 16.67 -9.80
N GLY A 136 -15.50 17.93 -9.74
CA GLY A 136 -15.95 18.96 -10.68
C GLY A 136 -15.48 18.69 -12.12
N PRO A 137 -16.16 19.26 -13.13
CA PRO A 137 -15.88 18.96 -14.55
C PRO A 137 -14.50 19.42 -15.04
N ALA A 138 -13.81 20.27 -14.27
CA ALA A 138 -12.47 20.77 -14.57
C ALA A 138 -11.35 19.92 -13.92
N LEU A 139 -11.69 18.85 -13.20
CA LEU A 139 -10.72 17.97 -12.58
C LEU A 139 -10.44 16.77 -13.50
N THR A 140 -9.16 16.51 -13.77
CA THR A 140 -8.69 15.35 -14.52
C THR A 140 -7.92 14.41 -13.59
N ILE A 141 -8.07 13.09 -13.77
CA ILE A 141 -7.37 12.11 -12.94
C ILE A 141 -5.90 12.09 -13.35
N VAL A 142 -5.00 12.23 -12.37
CA VAL A 142 -3.56 12.08 -12.56
C VAL A 142 -3.22 10.61 -12.62
N THR A 143 -3.44 10.05 -13.81
CA THR A 143 -3.30 8.62 -14.09
C THR A 143 -1.94 8.04 -13.67
N PRO A 144 -0.80 8.73 -13.85
CA PRO A 144 0.49 8.24 -13.35
C PRO A 144 0.53 8.01 -11.84
N ILE A 145 -0.01 8.94 -11.03
CA ILE A 145 -0.08 8.80 -9.56
C ILE A 145 -1.01 7.63 -9.22
N LEU A 146 -2.18 7.56 -9.87
CA LEU A 146 -3.14 6.48 -9.64
C LEU A 146 -2.53 5.09 -9.91
N TYR A 147 -1.75 4.95 -10.99
CA TYR A 147 -1.04 3.70 -11.29
C TYR A 147 0.00 3.35 -10.25
N LEU A 148 0.77 4.33 -9.77
CA LEU A 148 1.77 4.10 -8.72
C LEU A 148 1.09 3.61 -7.43
N GLU A 149 0.01 4.25 -7.00
CA GLU A 149 -0.74 3.83 -5.81
C GLU A 149 -1.27 2.40 -5.91
N VAL A 150 -1.90 2.07 -7.06
CA VAL A 150 -2.40 0.72 -7.31
C VAL A 150 -1.26 -0.30 -7.32
N MET A 151 -0.13 0.01 -7.98
CA MET A 151 1.04 -0.86 -8.00
C MET A 151 1.61 -1.08 -6.61
N PHE A 152 1.74 -0.04 -5.79
CA PHE A 152 2.23 -0.14 -4.42
C PHE A 152 1.34 -1.03 -3.56
N VAL A 153 0.02 -0.86 -3.62
CA VAL A 153 -0.93 -1.69 -2.88
C VAL A 153 -0.86 -3.15 -3.32
N LEU A 154 -0.84 -3.41 -4.63
CA LEU A 154 -0.77 -4.76 -5.17
C LEU A 154 0.56 -5.44 -4.80
N PHE A 155 1.68 -4.73 -4.90
CA PHE A 155 2.99 -5.25 -4.55
C PHE A 155 3.09 -5.59 -3.06
N ASN A 156 2.78 -4.63 -2.18
CA ASN A 156 2.79 -4.83 -0.72
C ASN A 156 1.82 -5.94 -0.30
N GLY A 157 0.62 -5.94 -0.88
CA GLY A 157 -0.39 -6.96 -0.69
C GLY A 157 0.10 -8.35 -1.09
N ALA A 158 0.72 -8.48 -2.26
CA ALA A 158 1.25 -9.75 -2.76
C ALA A 158 2.40 -10.28 -1.87
N VAL A 159 3.32 -9.41 -1.46
CA VAL A 159 4.42 -9.76 -0.54
C VAL A 159 3.86 -10.28 0.78
N LEU A 160 2.93 -9.56 1.41
CA LEU A 160 2.29 -10.01 2.64
C LEU A 160 1.53 -11.33 2.42
N TRP A 161 0.76 -11.44 1.34
CA TRP A 161 -0.01 -12.64 1.04
C TRP A 161 0.87 -13.88 0.87
N LEU A 162 2.05 -13.72 0.26
CA LEU A 162 3.07 -14.76 0.13
C LEU A 162 3.73 -15.10 1.46
N LEU A 163 4.08 -14.10 2.29
CA LEU A 163 4.66 -14.32 3.62
C LEU A 163 3.74 -15.12 4.54
N PHE A 164 2.42 -14.91 4.42
CA PHE A 164 1.41 -15.63 5.20
C PHE A 164 0.85 -16.87 4.47
N ARG A 165 1.50 -17.31 3.38
CA ARG A 165 1.12 -18.54 2.68
C ARG A 165 1.28 -19.73 3.61
N LYS A 166 0.14 -20.37 3.94
CA LYS A 166 0.16 -21.64 4.65
C LYS A 166 0.90 -22.66 3.77
N LYS A 167 2.03 -23.19 4.26
CA LYS A 167 2.61 -24.40 3.67
C LYS A 167 1.51 -25.47 3.71
N LYS A 168 1.18 -26.06 2.56
CA LYS A 168 0.37 -27.29 2.54
C LYS A 168 1.12 -28.28 3.44
N GLN A 169 0.62 -28.52 4.65
CA GLN A 169 1.06 -29.68 5.40
C GLN A 169 0.77 -30.86 4.48
N LYS A 170 1.83 -31.52 4.02
CA LYS A 170 1.72 -32.81 3.35
C LYS A 170 0.95 -33.67 4.35
N MET A 171 -0.34 -33.91 4.09
CA MET A 171 -1.07 -34.93 4.83
C MET A 171 -0.30 -36.21 4.54
N LEU A 172 0.46 -36.68 5.52
CA LEU A 172 1.11 -37.97 5.44
C LEU A 172 -0.01 -38.96 5.15
N THR A 173 0.10 -39.65 4.02
CA THR A 173 -0.81 -40.75 3.72
C THR A 173 -0.68 -41.75 4.88
N PRO A 174 -1.75 -42.50 5.26
CA PRO A 174 -1.68 -43.44 6.38
C PRO A 174 -0.48 -44.40 6.32
N LYS A 175 0.00 -44.70 5.11
CA LYS A 175 1.23 -45.47 4.85
C LYS A 175 2.51 -44.71 5.25
N GLU A 176 2.68 -43.46 4.83
CA GLU A 176 3.86 -42.65 5.17
C GLU A 176 3.92 -42.37 6.68
N ALA A 177 2.77 -42.16 7.35
CA ALA A 177 2.72 -41.98 8.81
C ALA A 177 3.13 -43.25 9.57
N MET A 178 2.72 -44.43 9.06
CA MET A 178 3.08 -45.73 9.64
C MET A 178 4.57 -46.05 9.43
N GLU A 179 5.16 -45.67 8.30
CA GLU A 179 6.60 -45.79 8.05
C GLU A 179 7.43 -44.89 8.96
N LEU A 180 6.99 -43.64 9.17
CA LEU A 180 7.66 -42.68 10.05
C LEU A 180 7.63 -43.14 11.53
N MET A 181 6.50 -43.71 11.98
CA MET A 181 6.41 -44.35 13.31
C MET A 181 7.33 -45.57 13.44
N ARG A 182 7.48 -46.38 12.38
CA ARG A 182 8.41 -47.51 12.36
C ARG A 182 9.87 -47.05 12.46
N GLU A 183 10.25 -46.00 11.74
CA GLU A 183 11.60 -45.44 11.82
C GLU A 183 11.93 -44.89 13.21
N ILE A 184 10.99 -44.17 13.83
CA ILE A 184 11.17 -43.62 15.19
C ILE A 184 11.33 -44.77 16.20
N ARG A 185 10.50 -45.81 16.11
CA ARG A 185 10.58 -46.99 16.99
C ARG A 185 11.85 -47.83 16.81
N ARG A 186 12.53 -47.70 15.67
CA ARG A 186 13.76 -48.43 15.37
C ARG A 186 15.02 -47.67 15.80
N LYS A 187 14.90 -46.37 16.07
CA LYS A 187 15.99 -45.47 16.51
C LYS A 187 15.94 -45.11 18.00
N GLY A 188 14.85 -45.42 18.71
CA GLY A 188 14.75 -45.34 20.17
C GLY A 188 14.86 -46.71 20.80
#